data_AF-A0A524DX04-F1
#
_entry.id   AF-A0A524DX04-F1
#
_cell.length_a   1.000
_cell.length_b   1.000
_cell.length_c   1.000
_cell.angle_alpha   90.00
_cell.angle_beta   90.00
_cell.angle_gamma   90.00
#
_symmetry.space_group_name_H-M   'P 1'
#
loop_
_entity.id
_entity.type
_entity.pdbx_description
1 polymer ?
#
loop_
_entity_poly.entity_id
_entity_poly.type
_entity_poly.pdbx_seq_one_letter_code
_entity_poly.pdbx_strand_id
1 'polypeptide(L)'
;MDTTSVLSFCDFQAIREYIERDPVLEQLWNKTIEISDKNIMLGRLHENHILGIFLWSHAIKREEINTEQLEEEYGKFFQKTSRSTISTYLNQLEKQGVLIKNRDGKKVFYKLRYDPPSKILPIYLVRTFCILPSYLCRASFFARTLRVDREENLRYLLELVNFSLMKNRFEKCVLCPYAMKTENEALFEQLTNNYKIRSELLPKELSNHIERELGELAIFGGMSITGRWATILGKLMNFTQIYKKELKFQKEVFLRRVKI
;
A
#
# COMPACT_ATOMS: atom_id res chain seq x y z
N MET A 1 4.10 24.86 13.45
CA MET A 1 3.72 23.51 12.99
C MET A 1 4.99 22.72 12.87
N ASP A 2 5.17 21.72 13.73
CA ASP A 2 6.40 20.94 13.80
C ASP A 2 6.54 20.12 12.50
N THR A 3 7.54 20.48 11.69
CA THR A 3 7.85 19.89 10.39
C THR A 3 8.80 18.71 10.54
N THR A 4 8.69 17.94 11.61
CA THR A 4 9.32 16.61 11.68
C THR A 4 8.70 15.76 10.58
N SER A 5 9.49 15.59 9.53
CA SER A 5 9.03 15.22 8.21
C SER A 5 8.43 13.81 8.21
N VAL A 6 7.29 13.71 7.53
CA VAL A 6 6.66 12.45 7.08
C VAL A 6 7.64 11.62 6.21
N LEU A 7 8.75 12.22 5.77
CA LEU A 7 9.88 11.58 5.06
C LEU A 7 10.61 10.48 5.88
N SER A 8 10.38 10.37 7.18
CA SER A 8 10.93 9.28 8.03
C SER A 8 10.05 8.02 8.14
N PHE A 9 8.88 8.02 7.51
CA PHE A 9 7.77 7.18 7.96
C PHE A 9 7.58 5.89 7.17
N CYS A 10 7.97 5.87 5.89
CA CYS A 10 7.67 4.74 5.00
C CYS A 10 8.90 3.92 4.67
N ASP A 11 8.92 2.75 5.30
CA ASP A 11 10.02 1.82 5.38
C ASP A 11 9.77 0.69 4.38
N PHE A 12 10.19 0.91 3.14
CA PHE A 12 9.90 -0.01 2.04
C PHE A 12 10.55 -1.37 2.21
N GLN A 13 11.66 -1.40 2.92
CA GLN A 13 12.27 -2.64 3.31
C GLN A 13 11.37 -3.40 4.31
N ALA A 14 10.75 -2.71 5.27
CA ALA A 14 9.87 -3.37 6.24
C ALA A 14 8.62 -3.98 5.57
N ILE A 15 7.99 -3.28 4.62
CA ILE A 15 6.83 -3.85 3.92
C ILE A 15 7.23 -5.01 3.00
N ARG A 16 8.40 -4.92 2.35
CA ARG A 16 8.92 -6.01 1.51
C ARG A 16 9.22 -7.26 2.35
N GLU A 17 9.94 -7.11 3.46
CA GLU A 17 10.19 -8.20 4.41
C GLU A 17 8.88 -8.80 4.95
N TYR A 18 7.86 -7.98 5.18
CA TYR A 18 6.54 -8.48 5.59
C TYR A 18 5.86 -9.30 4.50
N ILE A 19 5.87 -8.82 3.25
CA ILE A 19 5.30 -9.54 2.11
C ILE A 19 6.02 -10.88 1.89
N GLU A 20 7.36 -10.88 1.91
CA GLU A 20 8.20 -12.07 1.71
C GLU A 20 8.04 -13.11 2.85
N ARG A 21 7.55 -12.72 4.03
CA ARG A 21 7.26 -13.65 5.14
C ARG A 21 5.90 -14.34 5.04
N ASP A 22 4.98 -13.80 4.23
CA ASP A 22 3.64 -14.34 4.08
C ASP A 22 3.51 -14.98 2.68
N PRO A 23 3.52 -16.32 2.57
CA PRO A 23 3.57 -17.00 1.27
C PRO A 23 2.40 -16.63 0.35
N VAL A 24 1.24 -16.30 0.93
CA VAL A 24 0.09 -15.85 0.16
C VAL A 24 0.38 -14.46 -0.40
N LEU A 25 0.81 -13.51 0.43
CA LEU A 25 1.13 -12.17 -0.06
C LEU A 25 2.29 -12.17 -1.05
N GLU A 26 3.34 -12.98 -0.83
CA GLU A 26 4.47 -13.13 -1.74
C GLU A 26 4.01 -13.67 -3.11
N GLN A 27 3.25 -14.77 -3.13
CA GLN A 27 2.73 -15.34 -4.37
C GLN A 27 1.88 -14.32 -5.14
N LEU A 28 1.00 -13.61 -4.45
CA LEU A 28 0.13 -12.60 -5.05
C LEU A 28 0.93 -11.39 -5.54
N TRP A 29 1.97 -10.98 -4.80
CA TRP A 29 2.87 -9.90 -5.18
C TRP A 29 3.63 -10.25 -6.45
N ASN A 30 4.18 -11.46 -6.53
CA ASN A 30 4.88 -11.96 -7.72
C ASN A 30 3.94 -12.06 -8.93
N LYS A 31 2.71 -12.56 -8.75
CA LYS A 31 1.69 -12.56 -9.82
C LYS A 31 1.34 -11.14 -10.28
N THR A 32 1.29 -10.17 -9.36
CA THR A 32 1.07 -8.76 -9.72
C THR A 32 2.21 -8.21 -10.57
N ILE A 33 3.45 -8.60 -10.25
CA ILE A 33 4.64 -8.26 -11.05
C ILE A 33 4.54 -8.90 -12.44
N GLU A 34 4.25 -10.21 -12.53
CA GLU A 34 4.11 -10.91 -13.82
C GLU A 34 2.97 -10.35 -14.68
N ILE A 35 1.83 -10.00 -14.08
CA ILE A 35 0.72 -9.32 -14.74
C ILE A 35 1.18 -7.95 -15.25
N SER A 36 1.98 -7.23 -14.46
CA SER A 36 2.55 -5.96 -14.88
C SER A 36 3.43 -6.14 -16.12
N ASP A 37 4.25 -7.20 -16.15
CA ASP A 37 5.15 -7.54 -17.25
C ASP A 37 4.41 -7.90 -18.54
N LYS A 38 3.33 -8.68 -18.45
CA LYS A 38 2.48 -9.00 -19.61
C LYS A 38 1.76 -7.76 -20.16
N ASN A 39 1.44 -6.80 -19.31
CA ASN A 39 0.86 -5.51 -19.69
C ASN A 39 1.89 -4.43 -20.05
N ILE A 40 3.20 -4.68 -19.99
CA ILE A 40 4.24 -3.75 -20.51
C ILE A 40 4.02 -3.46 -22.01
N MET A 41 3.33 -4.36 -22.71
CA MET A 41 2.85 -4.15 -24.08
C MET A 41 1.79 -3.03 -24.21
N LEU A 42 1.18 -2.58 -23.10
CA LEU A 42 0.23 -1.47 -23.04
C LEU A 42 0.79 -0.37 -22.13
N GLY A 43 1.37 0.67 -22.73
CA GLY A 43 2.12 1.71 -22.01
C GLY A 43 1.39 2.47 -20.88
N ARG A 44 0.07 2.30 -20.73
CA ARG A 44 -0.73 2.94 -19.67
C ARG A 44 -0.40 2.44 -18.25
N LEU A 45 0.17 1.25 -18.07
CA LEU A 45 0.48 0.73 -16.73
C LEU A 45 1.72 1.40 -16.12
N HIS A 46 2.77 1.62 -16.91
CA HIS A 46 3.97 2.33 -16.47
C HIS A 46 3.69 3.80 -16.13
N GLU A 47 2.85 4.46 -16.93
CA GLU A 47 2.36 5.81 -16.66
C GLU A 47 1.68 5.89 -15.28
N ASN A 48 0.77 4.95 -14.98
CA ASN A 48 0.08 4.87 -13.70
C ASN A 48 1.02 4.60 -12.52
N HIS A 49 2.03 3.74 -12.70
CA HIS A 49 3.04 3.50 -11.66
C HIS A 49 3.86 4.75 -11.38
N ILE A 50 4.30 5.46 -12.42
CA ILE A 50 5.04 6.72 -12.31
C ILE A 50 4.18 7.78 -11.61
N LEU A 51 2.92 7.94 -12.02
CA LEU A 51 1.97 8.83 -11.35
C LEU A 51 1.79 8.45 -9.88
N GLY A 52 1.70 7.16 -9.57
CA GLY A 52 1.69 6.65 -8.20
C GLY A 52 2.89 7.14 -7.39
N ILE A 53 4.10 7.07 -7.95
CA ILE A 53 5.32 7.52 -7.26
C ILE A 53 5.34 9.05 -7.06
N PHE A 54 4.74 9.82 -7.98
CA PHE A 54 4.56 11.26 -7.77
C PHE A 54 3.53 11.58 -6.69
N LEU A 55 2.40 10.89 -6.67
CA LEU A 55 1.39 11.01 -5.61
C LEU A 55 1.97 10.61 -4.25
N TRP A 56 2.79 9.56 -4.25
CA TRP A 56 3.56 9.13 -3.10
C TRP A 56 4.47 10.25 -2.59
N SER A 57 5.27 10.82 -3.48
CA SER A 57 6.18 11.90 -3.14
C SER A 57 5.43 13.13 -2.63
N HIS A 58 4.29 13.46 -3.24
CA HIS A 58 3.41 14.50 -2.76
C HIS A 58 2.87 14.19 -1.35
N ALA A 59 2.41 12.97 -1.08
CA ALA A 59 1.90 12.55 0.23
C ALA A 59 2.96 12.65 1.34
N ILE A 60 4.24 12.44 1.01
CA ILE A 60 5.36 12.63 1.95
C ILE A 60 5.94 14.04 1.93
N LYS A 61 5.30 15.00 1.24
CA LYS A 61 5.76 16.38 1.07
C LYS A 61 7.15 16.49 0.45
N ARG A 62 7.51 15.52 -0.39
CA ARG A 62 8.66 15.61 -1.29
C ARG A 62 8.23 16.37 -2.53
N GLU A 63 8.79 17.56 -2.70
CA GLU A 63 8.33 18.50 -3.73
C GLU A 63 8.71 18.06 -5.15
N GLU A 64 9.87 17.45 -5.33
CA GLU A 64 10.36 17.07 -6.66
C GLU A 64 11.16 15.75 -6.67
N ILE A 65 11.14 15.10 -7.84
CA ILE A 65 11.83 13.83 -8.11
C ILE A 65 12.59 13.96 -9.42
N ASN A 66 13.86 13.56 -9.44
CA ASN A 66 14.60 13.40 -10.69
C ASN A 66 14.46 11.97 -11.26
N THR A 67 14.84 11.78 -12.52
CA THR A 67 14.67 10.48 -13.20
C THR A 67 15.40 9.31 -12.52
N GLU A 68 16.57 9.54 -11.93
CA GLU A 68 17.36 8.51 -11.24
C GLU A 68 16.68 8.08 -9.93
N GLN A 69 16.20 9.05 -9.16
CA GLN A 69 15.40 8.80 -7.96
C GLN A 69 14.09 8.09 -8.32
N LEU A 70 13.44 8.47 -9.42
CA LEU A 70 12.23 7.81 -9.87
C LEU A 70 12.51 6.35 -10.26
N GLU A 71 13.63 6.05 -10.91
CA GLU A 71 14.05 4.69 -11.24
C GLU A 71 14.27 3.85 -9.97
N GLU A 72 14.94 4.42 -8.97
CA GLU A 72 15.16 3.78 -7.68
C GLU A 72 13.81 3.49 -6.97
N GLU A 73 12.93 4.49 -6.87
CA GLU A 73 11.60 4.33 -6.29
C GLU A 73 10.74 3.32 -7.06
N TYR A 74 10.83 3.32 -8.39
CA TYR A 74 10.14 2.36 -9.24
C TYR A 74 10.58 0.93 -8.93
N GLY A 75 11.89 0.68 -8.82
CA GLY A 75 12.46 -0.63 -8.50
C GLY A 75 12.16 -1.12 -7.09
N LYS A 76 11.71 -0.25 -6.16
CA LYS A 76 11.28 -0.66 -4.81
C LYS A 76 9.92 -1.38 -4.84
N PHE A 77 9.04 -1.07 -5.79
CA PHE A 77 7.66 -1.58 -5.83
C PHE A 77 7.33 -2.43 -7.04
N PHE A 78 8.08 -2.27 -8.12
CA PHE A 78 7.77 -2.83 -9.43
C PHE A 78 9.01 -3.49 -10.01
N GLN A 79 8.82 -4.32 -11.04
CA GLN A 79 9.97 -4.85 -11.78
C GLN A 79 10.80 -3.71 -12.34
N LYS A 80 12.12 -3.81 -12.22
CA LYS A 80 13.03 -2.79 -12.74
C LYS A 80 12.78 -2.58 -14.23
N THR A 81 12.57 -1.32 -14.62
CA THR A 81 12.40 -0.93 -16.03
C THR A 81 13.59 -0.08 -16.47
N SER A 82 13.73 0.14 -17.78
CA SER A 82 14.81 0.97 -18.29
C SER A 82 14.57 2.45 -18.00
N ARG A 83 15.66 3.18 -17.76
CA ARG A 83 15.62 4.64 -17.57
C ARG A 83 15.02 5.38 -18.77
N SER A 84 15.19 4.85 -19.99
CA SER A 84 14.61 5.41 -21.22
C SER A 84 13.08 5.29 -21.23
N THR A 85 12.54 4.16 -20.75
CA THR A 85 11.09 3.97 -20.57
C THR A 85 10.53 4.97 -19.57
N ILE A 86 11.16 5.11 -18.39
CA ILE A 86 10.76 6.11 -17.38
C ILE A 86 10.80 7.52 -17.96
N SER A 87 11.87 7.86 -18.67
CA SER A 87 12.03 9.19 -19.31
C SER A 87 10.94 9.45 -20.36
N THR A 88 10.52 8.43 -21.10
CA THR A 88 9.46 8.52 -22.10
C THR A 88 8.13 8.92 -21.45
N TYR A 89 7.73 8.21 -20.39
CA TYR A 89 6.48 8.52 -19.67
C TYR A 89 6.53 9.84 -18.93
N LEU A 90 7.67 10.21 -18.35
CA LEU A 90 7.86 11.53 -17.74
C LEU A 90 7.60 12.67 -18.74
N ASN A 91 8.15 12.54 -19.96
CA ASN A 91 7.91 13.53 -21.01
C ASN A 91 6.45 13.49 -21.52
N GLN A 92 5.80 12.33 -21.55
CA GLN A 92 4.38 12.24 -21.92
C GLN A 92 3.48 12.93 -20.89
N LEU A 93 3.68 12.64 -19.60
CA LEU A 93 2.93 13.24 -18.50
C LEU A 93 3.16 14.77 -18.40
N GLU A 94 4.37 15.23 -18.71
CA GLU A 94 4.68 16.66 -18.82
C GLU A 94 3.94 17.31 -20.00
N LYS A 95 3.97 16.70 -21.19
CA LYS A 95 3.21 17.17 -22.36
C LYS A 95 1.70 17.21 -22.14
N GLN A 96 1.17 16.25 -21.38
CA GLN A 96 -0.24 16.23 -20.97
C GLN A 96 -0.57 17.24 -19.87
N GLY A 97 0.43 17.95 -19.34
CA GLY A 97 0.26 18.97 -18.30
C GLY A 97 0.01 18.40 -16.90
N VAL A 98 0.26 17.11 -16.68
CA VAL A 98 0.14 16.47 -15.37
C VAL A 98 1.35 16.79 -14.50
N LEU A 99 2.54 16.78 -15.10
CA LEU A 99 3.80 17.14 -14.46
C LEU A 99 4.30 18.48 -14.97
N ILE A 100 5.09 19.15 -14.14
CA ILE A 100 5.96 20.26 -14.55
C ILE A 100 7.41 19.87 -14.34
N LYS A 101 8.26 20.43 -15.18
CA LYS A 101 9.67 20.08 -15.31
C LYS A 101 10.54 21.29 -14.99
N ASN A 102 11.43 21.10 -14.03
CA ASN A 102 12.47 22.06 -13.66
C ASN A 102 13.84 21.50 -14.03
N ARG A 103 14.76 22.38 -14.44
CA ARG A 103 16.15 22.02 -14.71
C ARG A 103 17.04 22.70 -13.69
N ASP A 104 17.90 21.90 -13.08
CA ASP A 104 18.99 22.38 -12.24
C ASP A 104 20.30 21.78 -12.77
N GLY A 105 21.06 22.61 -13.49
CA GLY A 105 22.23 22.19 -14.25
C GLY A 105 21.92 21.05 -15.24
N LYS A 106 22.58 19.90 -15.05
CA LYS A 106 22.37 18.69 -15.87
C LYS A 106 21.21 17.80 -15.37
N LYS A 107 20.66 18.09 -14.19
CA LYS A 107 19.58 17.28 -13.60
C LYS A 107 18.23 17.87 -13.97
N VAL A 108 17.28 16.97 -14.22
CA VAL A 108 15.90 17.30 -14.51
C VAL A 108 15.04 16.80 -13.37
N PHE A 109 14.29 17.72 -12.79
CA PHE A 109 13.36 17.46 -11.71
C PHE A 109 11.93 17.59 -12.23
N TYR A 110 11.06 16.75 -11.71
CA TYR A 110 9.65 16.71 -12.06
C TYR A 110 8.83 16.85 -10.78
N LYS A 111 7.67 17.50 -10.90
CA LYS A 111 6.67 17.57 -9.82
C LYS A 111 5.26 17.60 -10.40
N LEU A 112 4.27 17.24 -9.58
CA LEU A 112 2.86 17.39 -9.95
C LEU A 112 2.56 18.87 -10.23
N ARG A 113 1.85 19.14 -11.32
CA ARG A 113 1.44 20.52 -11.67
C ARG A 113 0.40 21.06 -10.72
N TYR A 114 -0.50 20.20 -10.26
CA TYR A 114 -1.62 20.53 -9.38
C TYR A 114 -1.65 19.57 -8.20
N ASP A 115 -2.13 20.05 -7.06
CA ASP A 115 -2.37 19.20 -5.89
C ASP A 115 -3.46 18.17 -6.20
N PRO A 116 -3.33 16.93 -5.73
CA PRO A 116 -4.37 15.92 -5.85
C PRO A 116 -5.67 16.41 -5.20
N PRO A 117 -6.84 16.25 -5.84
CA PRO A 117 -8.07 16.79 -5.29
C PRO A 117 -8.48 16.06 -4.00
N SER A 118 -8.77 16.83 -2.93
CA SER A 118 -9.08 16.29 -1.60
C SER A 118 -10.50 15.72 -1.46
N LYS A 119 -11.38 15.99 -2.42
CA LYS A 119 -12.79 15.54 -2.45
C LYS A 119 -13.13 14.96 -3.82
N ILE A 120 -12.79 13.70 -4.04
CA ILE A 120 -13.23 12.92 -5.21
C ILE A 120 -13.90 11.64 -4.70
N LEU A 121 -15.01 11.22 -5.33
CA LEU A 121 -15.60 9.93 -5.03
C LEU A 121 -14.57 8.82 -5.30
N PRO A 122 -14.35 7.90 -4.35
CA PRO A 122 -13.37 6.81 -4.41
C PRO A 122 -13.18 6.15 -5.77
N ILE A 123 -14.28 5.92 -6.49
CA ILE A 123 -14.30 5.25 -7.79
C ILE A 123 -13.63 6.05 -8.92
N TYR A 124 -13.69 7.39 -8.90
CA TYR A 124 -13.02 8.21 -9.90
C TYR A 124 -11.52 8.27 -9.64
N LEU A 125 -11.10 8.28 -8.36
CA LEU A 125 -9.70 8.19 -7.95
C LEU A 125 -9.06 6.89 -8.43
N VAL A 126 -9.71 5.75 -8.19
CA VAL A 126 -9.19 4.43 -8.59
C VAL A 126 -9.10 4.26 -10.11
N ARG A 127 -9.95 4.97 -10.87
CA ARG A 127 -9.94 4.94 -12.34
C ARG A 127 -8.90 5.85 -12.99
N THR A 128 -8.38 6.83 -12.26
CA THR A 128 -7.51 7.89 -12.80
C THR A 128 -6.15 7.97 -12.11
N PHE A 129 -6.01 7.38 -10.92
CA PHE A 129 -4.81 7.47 -10.09
C PHE A 129 -4.48 6.14 -9.40
N CYS A 130 -3.21 5.78 -9.40
CA CYS A 130 -2.72 4.60 -8.70
C CYS A 130 -2.62 4.88 -7.19
N ILE A 131 -3.55 4.34 -6.43
CA ILE A 131 -3.62 4.41 -4.95
C ILE A 131 -2.65 3.45 -4.24
N LEU A 132 -1.97 2.57 -5.00
CA LEU A 132 -1.03 1.58 -4.48
C LEU A 132 -0.02 2.18 -3.48
N PRO A 133 0.67 3.29 -3.79
CA PRO A 133 1.74 3.76 -2.90
C PRO A 133 1.22 4.27 -1.56
N SER A 134 -0.02 4.78 -1.53
CA SER A 134 -0.64 5.22 -0.28
C SER A 134 -0.92 4.04 0.67
N TYR A 135 -1.39 2.91 0.14
CA TYR A 135 -1.53 1.69 0.94
C TYR A 135 -0.19 1.11 1.37
N LEU A 136 0.80 1.07 0.48
CA LEU A 136 2.12 0.53 0.83
C LEU A 136 2.82 1.33 1.90
N CYS A 137 2.73 2.66 1.85
CA CYS A 137 3.27 3.48 2.92
C CYS A 137 2.57 3.23 4.24
N ARG A 138 1.23 3.23 4.23
CA ARG A 138 0.46 2.92 5.43
C ARG A 138 0.82 1.55 6.00
N ALA A 139 0.98 0.54 5.15
CA ALA A 139 1.37 -0.81 5.57
C ALA A 139 2.82 -0.84 6.09
N SER A 140 3.74 -0.11 5.45
CA SER A 140 5.14 -0.02 5.91
C SER A 140 5.25 0.51 7.34
N PHE A 141 4.32 1.38 7.76
CA PHE A 141 4.29 1.88 9.13
C PHE A 141 3.99 0.79 10.17
N PHE A 142 2.98 -0.04 9.93
CA PHE A 142 2.67 -1.18 10.80
C PHE A 142 3.73 -2.28 10.67
N ALA A 143 4.23 -2.53 9.46
CA ALA A 143 5.30 -3.50 9.20
C ALA A 143 6.60 -3.14 9.93
N ARG A 144 6.98 -1.86 9.98
CA ARG A 144 8.13 -1.40 10.78
C ARG A 144 7.98 -1.74 12.25
N THR A 145 6.75 -1.66 12.78
CA THR A 145 6.46 -1.99 14.18
C THR A 145 6.65 -3.47 14.48
N LEU A 146 6.47 -4.36 13.49
CA LEU A 146 6.69 -5.80 13.59
C LEU A 146 8.17 -6.19 13.70
N ARG A 147 9.12 -5.29 13.37
CA ARG A 147 10.56 -5.54 13.51
C ARG A 147 11.04 -5.54 14.96
N VAL A 148 10.29 -4.90 15.86
CA VAL A 148 10.56 -4.93 17.29
C VAL A 148 9.88 -6.16 17.88
N ASP A 149 10.49 -6.81 18.87
CA ASP A 149 9.82 -7.90 19.57
C ASP A 149 8.56 -7.37 20.29
N ARG A 150 7.44 -8.07 20.06
CA ARG A 150 6.11 -7.67 20.54
C ARG A 150 5.44 -8.88 21.14
N GLU A 151 4.60 -8.63 22.13
CA GLU A 151 3.68 -9.64 22.65
C GLU A 151 2.87 -10.26 21.49
N GLU A 152 2.68 -11.57 21.56
CA GLU A 152 2.21 -12.40 20.45
C GLU A 152 0.85 -11.95 19.90
N ASN A 153 -0.09 -11.57 20.77
CA ASN A 153 -1.38 -11.05 20.33
C ASN A 153 -1.23 -9.70 19.62
N LEU A 154 -0.38 -8.79 20.11
CA LEU A 154 -0.13 -7.51 19.44
C LEU A 154 0.52 -7.71 18.07
N ARG A 155 1.50 -8.63 17.97
CA ARG A 155 2.12 -9.01 16.69
C ARG A 155 1.06 -9.48 15.70
N TYR A 156 0.20 -10.39 16.13
CA TYR A 156 -0.87 -10.92 15.31
C TYR A 156 -1.87 -9.84 14.84
N LEU A 157 -2.25 -8.89 15.72
CA LEU A 157 -3.10 -7.77 15.31
C LEU A 157 -2.43 -6.87 14.27
N LEU A 158 -1.14 -6.56 14.44
CA LEU A 158 -0.37 -5.77 13.49
C LEU A 158 -0.23 -6.47 12.12
N GLU A 159 -0.01 -7.78 12.12
CA GLU A 159 -0.01 -8.61 10.92
C GLU A 159 -1.38 -8.58 10.23
N LEU A 160 -2.47 -8.65 10.99
CA LEU A 160 -3.82 -8.61 10.43
C LEU A 160 -4.16 -7.24 9.85
N VAL A 161 -3.69 -6.14 10.46
CA VAL A 161 -3.82 -4.79 9.89
C VAL A 161 -3.10 -4.69 8.54
N ASN A 162 -1.86 -5.17 8.45
CA ASN A 162 -1.12 -5.16 7.18
C ASN A 162 -1.80 -6.02 6.12
N PHE A 163 -2.30 -7.20 6.49
CA PHE A 163 -3.02 -8.06 5.58
C PHE A 163 -4.32 -7.39 5.08
N SER A 164 -5.05 -6.71 5.97
CA SER A 164 -6.24 -5.93 5.61
C SER A 164 -5.91 -4.80 4.64
N LEU A 165 -4.79 -4.08 4.83
CA LEU A 165 -4.35 -3.03 3.91
C LEU A 165 -4.08 -3.59 2.52
N MET A 166 -3.45 -4.77 2.43
CA MET A 166 -3.22 -5.44 1.15
C MET A 166 -4.53 -5.88 0.51
N LYS A 167 -5.45 -6.48 1.27
CA LYS A 167 -6.80 -6.84 0.77
C LYS A 167 -7.54 -5.63 0.21
N ASN A 168 -7.64 -4.55 0.98
CA ASN A 168 -8.39 -3.36 0.60
C ASN A 168 -7.75 -2.63 -0.60
N ARG A 169 -6.42 -2.68 -0.73
CA ARG A 169 -5.72 -2.26 -1.95
C ARG A 169 -6.19 -3.06 -3.16
N PHE A 170 -6.20 -4.39 -3.10
CA PHE A 170 -6.61 -5.24 -4.23
C PHE A 170 -8.08 -5.08 -4.59
N GLU A 171 -8.96 -4.84 -3.61
CA GLU A 171 -10.36 -4.45 -3.83
C GLU A 171 -10.47 -3.21 -4.75
N LYS A 172 -9.55 -2.25 -4.60
CA LYS A 172 -9.53 -1.08 -5.48
C LYS A 172 -8.89 -1.44 -6.82
N CYS A 173 -7.85 -2.27 -6.84
CA CYS A 173 -7.21 -2.70 -8.08
C CYS A 173 -8.17 -3.41 -9.04
N VAL A 174 -9.12 -4.23 -8.57
CA VAL A 174 -10.13 -4.86 -9.45
C VAL A 174 -11.08 -3.86 -10.13
N LEU A 175 -11.26 -2.67 -9.53
CA LEU A 175 -12.07 -1.59 -10.11
C LEU A 175 -11.26 -0.73 -11.10
N CYS A 176 -9.94 -0.90 -11.16
CA CYS A 176 -9.07 -0.16 -12.05
C CYS A 176 -9.26 -0.62 -13.50
N PRO A 177 -9.53 0.29 -14.45
CA PRO A 177 -9.76 -0.08 -15.86
C PRO A 177 -8.49 -0.58 -16.56
N TYR A 178 -7.33 -0.42 -15.92
CA TYR A 178 -6.02 -0.85 -16.42
C TYR A 178 -5.51 -2.14 -15.77
N ALA A 179 -6.25 -2.68 -14.79
CA ALA A 179 -5.92 -3.95 -14.17
C ALA A 179 -6.50 -5.12 -14.99
N MET A 180 -5.78 -6.24 -15.09
CA MET A 180 -6.34 -7.48 -15.65
C MET A 180 -7.46 -7.96 -14.73
N LYS A 181 -8.71 -7.71 -15.10
CA LYS A 181 -9.86 -7.88 -14.20
C LYS A 181 -9.98 -9.30 -13.67
N THR A 182 -9.96 -10.28 -14.56
CA THR A 182 -10.10 -11.71 -14.23
C THR A 182 -9.03 -12.21 -13.27
N GLU A 183 -7.77 -11.88 -13.53
CA GLU A 183 -6.66 -12.28 -12.68
C GLU A 183 -6.70 -11.56 -11.35
N ASN A 184 -6.95 -10.24 -11.33
CA ASN A 184 -7.05 -9.50 -10.08
C ASN A 184 -8.28 -9.90 -9.25
N GLU A 185 -9.38 -10.30 -9.88
CA GLU A 185 -10.57 -10.85 -9.21
C GLU A 185 -10.21 -12.16 -8.50
N ALA A 186 -9.54 -13.09 -9.17
CA ALA A 186 -9.08 -14.33 -8.55
C ALA A 186 -8.09 -14.07 -7.39
N LEU A 187 -7.15 -13.13 -7.56
CA LEU A 187 -6.23 -12.71 -6.50
C LEU A 187 -6.98 -12.08 -5.31
N PHE A 188 -7.98 -11.25 -5.59
CA PHE A 188 -8.80 -10.59 -4.57
C PHE A 188 -9.68 -11.58 -3.80
N GLU A 189 -10.27 -12.57 -4.47
CA GLU A 189 -10.98 -13.67 -3.82
C GLU A 189 -10.05 -14.48 -2.92
N GLN A 190 -8.85 -14.82 -3.40
CA GLN A 190 -7.84 -15.53 -2.60
C GLN A 190 -7.46 -14.72 -1.34
N LEU A 191 -7.25 -13.40 -1.48
CA LEU A 191 -6.97 -12.51 -0.34
C LEU A 191 -8.13 -12.44 0.64
N THR A 192 -9.36 -12.32 0.13
CA THR A 192 -10.57 -12.20 0.94
C THR A 192 -10.81 -13.47 1.74
N ASN A 193 -10.63 -14.63 1.11
CA ASN A 193 -10.74 -15.93 1.78
C ASN A 193 -9.66 -16.09 2.86
N ASN A 194 -8.40 -15.74 2.57
CA ASN A 194 -7.32 -15.81 3.55
C ASN A 194 -7.53 -14.84 4.72
N TYR A 195 -7.98 -13.62 4.43
CA TYR A 195 -8.31 -12.65 5.48
C TYR A 195 -9.44 -13.16 6.36
N LYS A 196 -10.50 -13.74 5.77
CA LYS A 196 -11.60 -14.35 6.51
C LYS A 196 -11.10 -15.47 7.43
N ILE A 197 -10.30 -16.40 6.90
CA ILE A 197 -9.71 -17.48 7.70
C ILE A 197 -8.92 -16.92 8.90
N ARG A 198 -8.24 -15.78 8.71
CA ARG A 198 -7.45 -15.11 9.75
C ARG A 198 -8.26 -14.23 10.68
N SER A 199 -9.55 -13.97 10.47
CA SER A 199 -10.28 -12.96 11.25
C SER A 199 -11.72 -13.30 11.63
N GLU A 200 -12.32 -14.35 11.06
CA GLU A 200 -13.76 -14.61 11.18
C GLU A 200 -14.25 -14.90 12.61
N LEU A 201 -13.37 -15.32 13.51
CA LEU A 201 -13.69 -15.60 14.91
C LEU A 201 -13.41 -14.42 15.83
N LEU A 202 -12.88 -13.32 15.29
CA LEU A 202 -12.60 -12.13 16.06
C LEU A 202 -13.89 -11.35 16.37
N PRO A 203 -13.98 -10.70 17.55
CA PRO A 203 -15.10 -9.84 17.89
C PRO A 203 -15.33 -8.74 16.86
N LYS A 204 -16.59 -8.47 16.54
CA LYS A 204 -16.99 -7.49 15.50
C LYS A 204 -16.39 -6.10 15.70
N GLU A 205 -16.27 -5.65 16.95
CA GLU A 205 -15.64 -4.37 17.29
C GLU A 205 -14.16 -4.34 16.84
N LEU A 206 -13.41 -5.38 17.19
CA LEU A 206 -12.01 -5.53 16.80
C LEU A 206 -11.86 -5.63 15.28
N SER A 207 -12.66 -6.49 14.64
CA SER A 207 -12.62 -6.68 13.19
C SER A 207 -12.94 -5.39 12.43
N ASN A 208 -13.94 -4.64 12.88
CA ASN A 208 -14.27 -3.34 12.29
C ASN A 208 -13.14 -2.32 12.47
N HIS A 209 -12.52 -2.29 13.65
CA HIS A 209 -11.40 -1.39 13.90
C HIS A 209 -10.21 -1.71 12.97
N ILE A 210 -9.89 -2.99 12.81
CA ILE A 210 -8.80 -3.43 11.94
C ILE A 210 -9.15 -3.16 10.47
N GLU A 211 -10.32 -3.57 10.00
CA GLU A 211 -10.63 -3.55 8.57
C GLU A 211 -10.98 -2.15 8.06
N ARG A 212 -11.80 -1.41 8.81
CA ARG A 212 -12.36 -0.12 8.37
C ARG A 212 -11.55 1.06 8.85
N GLU A 213 -11.06 1.04 10.10
CA GLU A 213 -10.31 2.19 10.61
C GLU A 213 -8.83 2.10 10.24
N LEU A 214 -8.17 0.97 10.53
CA LEU A 214 -6.74 0.79 10.32
C LEU A 214 -6.39 0.30 8.91
N GLY A 215 -7.21 -0.58 8.35
CA GLY A 215 -7.02 -1.25 7.08
C GLY A 215 -7.38 -0.44 5.84
N GLU A 216 -7.96 0.75 6.03
CA GLU A 216 -8.45 1.59 4.93
C GLU A 216 -7.80 2.98 4.96
N LEU A 217 -7.62 3.61 3.79
CA LEU A 217 -7.10 4.97 3.69
C LEU A 217 -8.15 5.98 4.14
N ALA A 218 -7.69 7.15 4.62
CA ALA A 218 -8.59 8.21 5.06
C ALA A 218 -9.54 8.70 3.97
N ILE A 219 -9.08 8.74 2.72
CA ILE A 219 -9.89 9.09 1.54
C ILE A 219 -11.03 8.09 1.26
N PHE A 220 -10.97 6.89 1.85
CA PHE A 220 -11.97 5.83 1.75
C PHE A 220 -12.72 5.60 3.07
N GLY A 221 -12.66 6.56 4.00
CA GLY A 221 -13.35 6.50 5.29
C GLY A 221 -12.54 5.86 6.43
N GLY A 222 -11.28 5.50 6.19
CA GLY A 222 -10.38 5.02 7.23
C GLY A 222 -9.87 6.12 8.16
N MET A 223 -9.19 5.71 9.23
CA MET A 223 -8.57 6.64 10.17
C MET A 223 -7.29 7.25 9.56
N SER A 224 -7.04 8.55 9.75
CA SER A 224 -5.71 9.12 9.51
C SER A 224 -4.74 8.67 10.60
N ILE A 225 -3.64 8.02 10.22
CA ILE A 225 -2.65 7.48 11.18
C ILE A 225 -1.59 8.50 11.60
N THR A 226 -1.43 9.58 10.83
CA THR A 226 -0.40 10.60 11.06
C THR A 226 -0.63 11.30 12.39
N GLY A 227 0.39 11.29 13.26
CA GLY A 227 0.32 11.90 14.59
C GLY A 227 -0.56 11.17 15.62
N ARG A 228 -1.10 9.99 15.28
CA ARG A 228 -2.01 9.23 16.16
C ARG A 228 -1.45 7.90 16.65
N TRP A 229 -0.15 7.67 16.48
CA TRP A 229 0.44 6.36 16.73
C TRP A 229 0.29 5.85 18.16
N ALA A 230 0.61 6.69 19.16
CA ALA A 230 0.48 6.30 20.56
C ALA A 230 -0.96 5.86 20.91
N THR A 231 -1.96 6.56 20.35
CA THR A 231 -3.38 6.23 20.51
C THR A 231 -3.74 4.92 19.81
N ILE A 232 -3.29 4.72 18.57
CA ILE A 232 -3.53 3.48 17.80
C ILE A 232 -2.91 2.29 18.52
N LEU A 233 -1.63 2.40 18.90
CA LEU A 233 -0.91 1.34 19.59
C LEU A 233 -1.55 1.04 20.96
N GLY A 234 -1.90 2.06 21.73
CA GLY A 234 -2.60 1.90 23.00
C GLY A 234 -3.95 1.18 22.85
N LYS A 235 -4.72 1.52 21.80
CA LYS A 235 -5.99 0.85 21.51
C LYS A 235 -5.79 -0.61 21.10
N LEU A 236 -4.79 -0.91 20.26
CA LEU A 236 -4.43 -2.28 19.90
C LEU A 236 -3.98 -3.09 21.13
N MET A 237 -3.14 -2.51 21.99
CA MET A 237 -2.72 -3.15 23.25
C MET A 237 -3.91 -3.39 24.19
N ASN A 238 -4.88 -2.47 24.24
CA ASN A 238 -6.10 -2.70 25.01
C ASN A 238 -6.89 -3.89 24.44
N PHE A 239 -7.02 -3.99 23.12
CA PHE A 239 -7.65 -5.13 22.48
C PHE A 239 -6.93 -6.46 22.73
N THR A 240 -5.59 -6.46 22.85
CA THR A 240 -4.88 -7.71 23.19
C THR A 240 -5.19 -8.21 24.60
N GLN A 241 -5.55 -7.32 25.52
CA GLN A 241 -5.97 -7.67 26.87
C GLN A 241 -7.45 -8.08 26.91
N ILE A 242 -8.33 -7.27 26.32
CA ILE A 242 -9.79 -7.50 26.34
C ILE A 242 -10.15 -8.80 25.63
N TYR A 243 -9.58 -9.05 24.44
CA TYR A 243 -9.94 -10.19 23.58
C TYR A 243 -8.90 -11.30 23.58
N LYS A 244 -8.16 -11.46 24.69
CA LYS A 244 -7.03 -12.40 24.78
C LYS A 244 -7.41 -13.83 24.42
N LYS A 245 -8.60 -14.30 24.83
CA LYS A 245 -9.06 -15.68 24.60
C LYS A 245 -9.44 -15.90 23.13
N GLU A 246 -10.14 -14.95 22.54
CA GLU A 246 -10.59 -14.95 21.16
C GLU A 246 -9.40 -14.88 20.20
N LEU A 247 -8.40 -14.04 20.51
CA LEU A 247 -7.16 -13.95 19.74
C LEU A 247 -6.38 -15.27 19.78
N LYS A 248 -6.29 -15.91 20.95
CA LYS A 248 -5.66 -17.23 21.07
C LYS A 248 -6.41 -18.27 20.24
N PHE A 249 -7.73 -18.31 20.36
CA PHE A 249 -8.57 -19.27 19.64
C PHE A 249 -8.48 -19.09 18.11
N GLN A 250 -8.57 -17.85 17.62
CA GLN A 250 -8.43 -17.53 16.20
C GLN A 250 -7.05 -17.93 15.66
N LYS A 251 -5.97 -17.72 16.41
CA LYS A 251 -4.61 -18.17 16.04
C LYS A 251 -4.52 -19.69 15.95
N GLU A 252 -5.06 -20.42 16.93
CA GLU A 252 -5.07 -21.88 16.92
C GLU A 252 -5.85 -22.44 15.71
N VAL A 253 -7.01 -21.86 15.40
CA VAL A 253 -7.81 -22.26 14.24
C VAL A 253 -7.07 -21.96 12.94
N PHE A 254 -6.42 -20.79 12.82
CA PHE A 254 -5.60 -20.45 11.67
C PHE A 254 -4.47 -21.46 11.45
N LEU A 255 -3.69 -21.77 12.50
CA LEU A 255 -2.58 -22.73 12.42
C LEU A 255 -3.05 -24.13 12.02
N ARG A 256 -4.25 -24.57 12.45
CA ARG A 256 -4.82 -25.85 12.03
C ARG A 256 -5.19 -25.86 10.55
N ARG A 257 -5.74 -24.76 10.03
CA ARG A 257 -6.16 -24.65 8.63
C ARG A 257 -5.01 -24.46 7.64
N VAL A 258 -3.87 -23.93 8.09
CA VAL A 258 -2.66 -23.80 7.26
C VAL A 258 -1.83 -25.10 7.23
N LYS A 259 -1.99 -25.97 8.23
CA LYS A 259 -1.31 -27.28 8.31
C LYS A 259 -2.03 -28.41 7.55
N ILE A 260 -3.25 -28.15 7.07
CA ILE A 260 -4.04 -29.06 6.23
C ILE A 260 -3.86 -28.59 4.78
#